data_AF-A0A5E4VKI9-F1
#
_entry.id   AF-A0A5E4VKI9-F1
#
_cell.length_a   1.000
_cell.length_b   1.000
_cell.length_c   1.000
_cell.angle_alpha   90.00
_cell.angle_beta   90.00
_cell.angle_gamma   90.00
#
_symmetry.space_group_name_H-M   'P 1'
#
loop_
_entity.id
_entity.type
_entity.pdbx_description
1 polymer ?
#
loop_
_entity_poly.entity_id
_entity_poly.type
_entity_poly.pdbx_seq_one_letter_code
_entity_poly.pdbx_strand_id
1 'polypeptide(L)'
;MKLALAGLRRHRVVVTQPLDEAAIERLDRFFDVAMCDPAEAMSRDVLSAHLRSAAAALVGASDVIDAQMLAGLDALQAVCCLTPSEPQMDIEAMTRAGVRAMSSPDIGRAVENLVAAFGFGRLGGRPPDLLNPELLCDCCSF
;
A
#
# COMPACT_ATOMS: atom_id res chain seq x y z
N MET A 1 -5.41 -31.13 -7.19
CA MET A 1 -4.70 -30.63 -8.39
C MET A 1 -4.41 -29.14 -8.18
N LYS A 2 -3.15 -28.78 -7.93
CA LYS A 2 -2.71 -27.38 -7.76
C LYS A 2 -2.24 -26.94 -9.14
N LEU A 3 -3.09 -26.23 -9.89
CA LEU A 3 -2.70 -25.67 -11.18
C LEU A 3 -1.49 -24.76 -10.95
N ALA A 4 -0.39 -25.08 -11.65
CA ALA A 4 0.82 -24.31 -11.62
C ALA A 4 0.57 -22.93 -12.26
N LEU A 5 0.37 -21.91 -11.44
CA LEU A 5 0.46 -20.49 -11.83
C LEU A 5 1.93 -20.07 -11.98
N ALA A 6 2.73 -20.91 -12.66
CA ALA A 6 4.13 -20.63 -12.95
C ALA A 6 4.22 -19.51 -14.01
N GLY A 7 4.01 -18.27 -13.58
CA GLY A 7 4.15 -17.09 -14.46
C GLY A 7 3.52 -15.80 -13.94
N LEU A 8 2.49 -15.85 -13.08
CA LEU A 8 1.87 -14.64 -12.53
C LEU A 8 2.59 -14.24 -11.22
N ARG A 9 3.51 -13.28 -11.30
CA ARG A 9 4.10 -12.69 -10.10
C ARG A 9 3.03 -11.88 -9.37
N ARG A 10 2.79 -12.20 -8.09
CA ARG A 10 1.92 -11.40 -7.23
C ARG A 10 2.53 -10.01 -7.03
N HIS A 11 1.69 -9.01 -6.81
CA HIS A 11 2.15 -7.66 -6.49
C HIS A 11 2.88 -7.66 -5.15
N ARG A 12 4.09 -7.10 -5.13
CA ARG A 12 4.88 -6.96 -3.90
C ARG A 12 4.29 -5.88 -3.01
N VAL A 13 4.03 -6.22 -1.75
CA VAL A 13 3.59 -5.27 -0.72
C VAL A 13 4.64 -5.18 0.37
N VAL A 14 5.14 -3.97 0.63
CA VAL A 14 6.04 -3.71 1.75
C VAL A 14 5.25 -3.30 2.98
N VAL A 15 5.64 -3.77 4.15
CA VAL A 15 5.00 -3.42 5.41
C VAL A 15 6.07 -2.96 6.40
N THR A 16 5.99 -1.71 6.85
CA THR A 16 7.02 -1.13 7.74
C THR A 16 6.70 -1.28 9.22
N GLN A 17 5.49 -1.73 9.56
CA GLN A 17 5.00 -1.87 10.93
C GLN A 17 4.63 -3.34 11.23
N PRO A 18 4.75 -3.78 12.50
CA PRO A 18 4.24 -5.09 12.90
C PRO A 18 2.73 -5.21 12.62
N LEU A 19 2.32 -6.37 12.10
CA LEU A 19 0.93 -6.73 11.90
C LEU A 19 0.59 -7.99 12.70
N ASP A 20 -0.68 -8.16 13.05
CA ASP A 20 -1.16 -9.43 13.59
C ASP A 20 -1.23 -10.52 12.52
N GLU A 21 -1.29 -11.78 12.95
CA GLU A 21 -1.29 -12.95 12.06
C GLU A 21 -2.45 -12.93 11.06
N ALA A 22 -3.64 -12.48 11.48
CA ALA A 22 -4.81 -12.42 10.62
C ALA A 22 -4.63 -11.39 9.48
N ALA A 23 -4.02 -10.24 9.78
CA ALA A 23 -3.69 -9.23 8.79
C ALA A 23 -2.64 -9.73 7.78
N ILE A 24 -1.61 -10.42 8.25
CA ILE A 24 -0.57 -11.02 7.39
C ILE A 24 -1.20 -12.08 6.46
N GLU A 25 -1.94 -13.03 7.02
CA GLU A 25 -2.64 -14.06 6.24
C GLU A 25 -3.58 -13.44 5.19
N ARG A 26 -4.24 -12.33 5.55
CA ARG A 26 -5.17 -11.65 4.67
C ARG A 26 -4.47 -10.98 3.49
N LEU A 27 -3.29 -10.39 3.69
CA LEU A 27 -2.45 -9.83 2.63
C LEU A 27 -1.83 -10.93 1.76
N ASP A 28 -1.32 -12.00 2.38
CA ASP A 28 -0.65 -13.12 1.68
C ASP A 28 -1.57 -13.87 0.72
N ARG A 29 -2.89 -13.76 0.86
CA ARG A 29 -3.84 -14.32 -0.13
C ARG A 29 -3.77 -13.62 -1.49
N PHE A 30 -3.34 -12.36 -1.55
CA PHE A 30 -3.39 -11.52 -2.75
C PHE A 30 -2.02 -11.01 -3.19
N PHE A 31 -1.10 -10.83 -2.25
CA PHE A 31 0.16 -10.14 -2.43
C PHE A 31 1.37 -11.01 -2.11
N ASP A 32 2.54 -10.57 -2.56
CA ASP A 32 3.83 -11.03 -2.06
C ASP A 32 4.29 -10.08 -0.95
N VAL A 33 4.09 -10.48 0.31
CA VAL A 33 4.29 -9.60 1.47
C VAL A 33 5.76 -9.60 1.91
N ALA A 34 6.34 -8.41 2.01
CA ALA A 34 7.68 -8.18 2.53
C ALA A 34 7.60 -7.30 3.77
N MET A 35 7.74 -7.90 4.96
CA MET A 35 7.83 -7.19 6.22
C MET A 35 9.24 -6.60 6.38
N CYS A 36 9.34 -5.32 6.72
CA CYS A 36 10.59 -4.72 7.17
C CYS A 36 10.95 -5.23 8.56
N ASP A 37 12.25 -5.27 8.86
CA ASP A 37 12.72 -5.62 10.19
C ASP A 37 12.38 -4.49 11.17
N PRO A 38 11.62 -4.73 12.25
CA PRO A 38 11.30 -3.69 13.22
C PRO A 38 12.54 -3.16 13.98
N ALA A 39 13.67 -3.87 13.95
CA ALA A 39 14.92 -3.40 14.53
C ALA A 39 15.69 -2.44 13.60
N GLU A 40 15.34 -2.39 12.31
CA GLU A 40 15.97 -1.47 11.36
C GLU A 40 15.37 -0.06 11.53
N ALA A 41 16.25 0.93 11.72
CA ALA A 41 15.82 2.31 11.75
C ALA A 41 15.28 2.74 10.37
N MET A 42 13.96 2.95 10.28
CA MET A 42 13.26 3.29 9.04
C MET A 42 13.54 4.75 8.61
N SER A 43 14.75 4.99 8.11
CA SER A 43 15.10 6.27 7.50
C SER A 43 14.44 6.41 6.11
N ARG A 44 14.38 7.65 5.61
CA ARG A 44 13.86 7.95 4.26
C ARG A 44 14.55 7.13 3.15
N ASP A 45 15.87 6.96 3.25
CA ASP A 45 16.65 6.23 2.24
C ASP A 45 16.38 4.72 2.30
N VAL A 46 16.23 4.17 3.51
CA VAL A 46 15.84 2.77 3.74
C VAL A 46 14.43 2.51 3.21
N LEU A 47 13.47 3.38 3.54
CA LEU A 47 12.11 3.30 3.02
C LEU A 47 12.11 3.35 1.48
N SER A 48 12.80 4.32 0.88
CA SER A 48 12.93 4.41 -0.58
C SER A 48 13.50 3.11 -1.17
N ALA A 49 14.54 2.53 -0.57
CA ALA A 49 15.14 1.29 -1.05
C ALA A 49 14.16 0.11 -1.03
N HIS A 50 13.35 -0.04 0.03
CA HIS A 50 12.31 -1.07 0.07
C HIS A 50 11.23 -0.84 -0.99
N LEU A 51 10.80 0.41 -1.16
CA LEU A 51 9.69 0.75 -2.03
C LEU A 51 10.00 0.68 -3.53
N ARG A 52 11.27 0.78 -3.96
CA ARG A 52 11.67 0.75 -5.39
C ARG A 52 11.09 -0.42 -6.19
N SER A 53 10.85 -1.56 -5.56
CA SER A 53 10.28 -2.76 -6.20
C SER A 53 8.88 -3.12 -5.71
N ALA A 54 8.29 -2.27 -4.86
CA ALA A 54 6.99 -2.50 -4.25
C ALA A 54 5.89 -1.93 -5.13
N ALA A 55 4.83 -2.72 -5.33
CA ALA A 55 3.60 -2.23 -5.93
C ALA A 55 2.73 -1.49 -4.91
N ALA A 56 2.84 -1.83 -3.63
CA ALA A 56 2.18 -1.12 -2.57
C ALA A 56 2.92 -1.16 -1.24
N ALA A 57 2.51 -0.28 -0.32
CA ALA A 57 3.06 -0.22 1.02
C ALA A 57 2.00 -0.02 2.10
N LEU A 58 2.17 -0.70 3.23
CA LEU A 58 1.55 -0.35 4.50
C LEU A 58 2.61 0.30 5.38
N VAL A 59 2.46 1.59 5.64
CA VAL A 59 3.46 2.43 6.30
C VAL A 59 2.97 2.93 7.65
N GLY A 60 3.87 3.34 8.54
CA GLY A 60 3.54 3.93 9.84
C GLY A 60 3.45 5.46 9.80
N ALA A 61 3.04 6.05 10.91
CA ALA A 61 2.87 7.51 11.05
C ALA A 61 4.15 8.33 10.85
N SER A 62 5.32 7.73 11.08
CA SER A 62 6.63 8.39 10.92
C SER A 62 7.19 8.32 9.51
N ASP A 63 6.63 7.46 8.64
CA ASP A 63 7.17 7.21 7.31
C ASP A 63 6.81 8.36 6.37
N VAL A 64 7.84 8.96 5.76
CA VAL A 64 7.70 10.13 4.89
C VAL A 64 7.70 9.70 3.42
N ILE A 65 6.64 10.08 2.70
CA ILE A 65 6.52 9.87 1.25
C ILE A 65 6.36 11.23 0.59
N ASP A 66 7.45 11.76 0.07
CA ASP A 66 7.49 13.06 -0.61
C ASP A 66 7.64 12.91 -2.12
N ALA A 67 7.45 14.03 -2.84
CA ALA A 67 7.57 14.09 -4.29
C ALA A 67 8.92 13.59 -4.85
N GLN A 68 10.02 13.83 -4.12
CA GLN A 68 11.35 13.42 -4.57
C GLN A 68 11.53 11.90 -4.42
N MET A 69 10.99 11.29 -3.36
CA MET A 69 10.97 9.84 -3.22
C MET A 69 10.16 9.20 -4.35
N LEU A 70 8.95 9.70 -4.61
CA LEU A 70 8.03 9.16 -5.62
C LEU A 70 8.63 9.10 -7.02
N ALA A 71 9.50 10.04 -7.38
CA ALA A 71 10.17 10.08 -8.68
C ALA A 71 11.02 8.83 -9.01
N GLY A 72 11.39 8.02 -8.01
CA GLY A 72 12.13 6.77 -8.18
C GLY A 72 11.32 5.50 -7.93
N LEU A 73 9.99 5.60 -7.79
CA LEU A 73 9.11 4.50 -7.39
C LEU A 73 8.14 4.09 -8.52
N ASP A 74 8.68 3.71 -9.67
CA ASP A 74 7.90 3.44 -10.90
C ASP A 74 6.87 2.30 -10.76
N ALA A 75 7.09 1.38 -9.81
CA ALA A 75 6.20 0.26 -9.57
C ALA A 75 5.06 0.59 -8.59
N LEU A 76 5.17 1.68 -7.82
CA LEU A 76 4.27 1.96 -6.71
C LEU A 76 2.91 2.42 -7.23
N GLN A 77 1.84 1.79 -6.74
CA GLN A 77 0.46 2.05 -7.17
C GLN A 77 -0.44 2.47 -6.00
N ALA A 78 -0.11 2.08 -4.76
CA ALA A 78 -0.92 2.36 -3.59
C ALA A 78 -0.11 2.38 -2.30
N VAL A 79 -0.46 3.28 -1.38
CA VAL A 79 0.08 3.31 -0.02
C VAL A 79 -1.04 3.52 0.98
N CYS A 80 -1.04 2.73 2.06
CA CYS A 80 -1.91 2.94 3.21
C CYS A 80 -1.06 3.25 4.45
N CYS A 81 -1.26 4.42 5.05
CA CYS A 81 -0.65 4.76 6.33
C CYS A 81 -1.50 4.25 7.48
N LEU A 82 -0.87 3.58 8.46
CA LEU A 82 -1.49 3.12 9.69
C LEU A 82 -1.34 4.20 10.77
N THR A 83 -2.28 5.14 10.83
CA THR A 83 -2.21 6.29 11.74
C THR A 83 -3.60 6.88 12.03
N PRO A 84 -3.87 7.36 13.26
CA PRO A 84 -5.04 8.19 13.56
C PRO A 84 -4.83 9.68 13.24
N SER A 85 -3.60 10.09 12.96
CA SER A 85 -3.19 11.47 12.69
C SER A 85 -2.94 11.71 11.21
N GLU A 86 -2.74 12.97 10.82
CA GLU A 86 -2.34 13.32 9.46
C GLU A 86 -1.06 12.57 9.04
N PRO A 87 -1.09 11.81 7.93
CA PRO A 87 0.07 11.06 7.46
C PRO A 87 1.10 11.99 6.83
N GLN A 88 2.38 11.61 6.90
CA GLN A 88 3.48 12.36 6.27
C GLN A 88 3.62 12.00 4.78
N MET A 89 2.54 12.18 4.02
CA MET A 89 2.46 11.87 2.59
C MET A 89 2.12 13.12 1.77
N ASP A 90 2.88 13.37 0.71
CA ASP A 90 2.57 14.42 -0.28
C ASP A 90 1.47 13.93 -1.23
N ILE A 91 0.21 14.13 -0.82
CA ILE A 91 -0.98 13.64 -1.53
C ILE A 91 -1.04 14.20 -2.95
N GLU A 92 -0.66 15.45 -3.18
CA GLU A 92 -0.67 16.06 -4.51
C GLU A 92 0.36 15.41 -5.44
N ALA A 93 1.56 15.14 -4.94
CA ALA A 93 2.58 14.40 -5.68
C ALA A 93 2.15 12.95 -5.97
N MET A 94 1.53 12.28 -4.99
CA MET A 94 0.99 10.93 -5.16
C MET A 94 -0.11 10.91 -6.22
N THR A 95 -1.04 11.87 -6.20
CA THR A 95 -2.08 12.01 -7.23
C THR A 95 -1.47 12.18 -8.62
N ARG A 96 -0.49 13.07 -8.78
CA ARG A 96 0.20 13.28 -10.06
C ARG A 96 0.91 12.04 -10.57
N ALA A 97 1.43 11.22 -9.65
CA ALA A 97 2.06 9.94 -9.94
C ALA A 97 1.05 8.79 -10.16
N GLY A 98 -0.25 9.02 -9.96
CA GLY A 98 -1.28 7.99 -10.04
C GLY A 98 -1.25 6.98 -8.88
N VAL A 99 -0.59 7.33 -7.77
CA VAL A 99 -0.48 6.49 -6.56
C VAL A 99 -1.65 6.78 -5.64
N ARG A 100 -2.42 5.75 -5.30
CA ARG A 100 -3.54 5.85 -4.35
C ARG A 100 -3.01 6.02 -2.94
N ALA A 101 -3.37 7.12 -2.29
CA ALA A 101 -2.99 7.43 -0.92
C ALA A 101 -4.16 7.12 0.02
N MET A 102 -3.94 6.30 1.04
CA MET A 102 -4.95 5.94 2.04
C MET A 102 -4.38 6.11 3.44
N SER A 103 -5.24 6.36 4.43
CA SER A 103 -4.83 6.38 5.83
C SER A 103 -5.94 5.80 6.71
N SER A 104 -5.57 4.90 7.62
CA SER A 104 -6.51 4.28 8.55
C SER A 104 -5.84 4.03 9.90
N PRO A 105 -6.52 4.24 11.04
CA PRO A 105 -5.98 3.86 12.34
C PRO A 105 -6.13 2.37 12.65
N ASP A 106 -6.92 1.64 11.86
CA ASP A 106 -7.25 0.23 12.09
C ASP A 106 -6.50 -0.68 11.10
N ILE A 107 -5.84 -1.71 11.62
CA ILE A 107 -5.03 -2.64 10.83
C ILE A 107 -5.88 -3.39 9.81
N GLY A 108 -7.03 -3.92 10.22
CA GLY A 108 -7.92 -4.68 9.33
C GLY A 108 -8.42 -3.81 8.18
N ARG A 109 -8.82 -2.57 8.48
CA ARG A 109 -9.24 -1.58 7.48
C ARG A 109 -8.09 -1.19 6.55
N ALA A 110 -6.88 -0.96 7.07
CA ALA A 110 -5.70 -0.66 6.27
C ALA A 110 -5.37 -1.79 5.27
N VAL A 111 -5.49 -3.06 5.70
CA VAL A 111 -5.35 -4.21 4.83
C VAL A 111 -6.43 -4.22 3.74
N GLU A 112 -7.70 -4.00 4.11
CA GLU A 112 -8.79 -3.96 3.13
C GLU A 112 -8.67 -2.78 2.15
N ASN A 113 -8.11 -1.64 2.57
CA ASN A 113 -7.77 -0.53 1.68
C ASN A 113 -6.79 -0.95 0.58
N LEU A 114 -5.69 -1.61 0.95
CA LEU A 114 -4.72 -2.11 -0.04
C LEU A 114 -5.34 -3.19 -0.94
N VAL A 115 -6.08 -4.13 -0.38
CA VAL A 115 -6.76 -5.16 -1.17
C VAL A 115 -7.72 -4.53 -2.19
N ALA A 116 -8.52 -3.56 -1.74
CA ALA A 116 -9.45 -2.81 -2.60
C ALA A 116 -8.71 -2.02 -3.68
N ALA A 117 -7.57 -1.39 -3.37
CA ALA A 117 -6.81 -0.57 -4.32
C ALA A 117 -6.32 -1.35 -5.55
N PHE A 118 -6.18 -2.68 -5.44
CA PHE A 118 -5.82 -3.60 -6.53
C PHE A 118 -7.03 -4.32 -7.15
N GLY A 119 -8.26 -3.90 -6.82
CA GLY A 119 -9.47 -4.49 -7.40
C GLY A 119 -9.92 -5.80 -6.75
N PHE A 120 -9.34 -6.18 -5.61
CA PHE A 120 -9.71 -7.39 -4.90
C PHE A 120 -10.69 -7.13 -3.76
N GLY A 121 -11.28 -8.19 -3.21
CA GLY A 121 -12.19 -8.11 -2.06
C GLY A 121 -13.55 -7.50 -2.39
N ARG A 122 -14.37 -7.29 -1.36
CA ARG A 122 -15.75 -6.77 -1.52
C ARG A 122 -15.80 -5.34 -2.02
N LEU A 123 -14.77 -4.55 -1.72
CA LEU A 123 -14.65 -3.15 -2.07
C LEU A 123 -13.68 -2.92 -3.24
N GLY A 124 -13.44 -3.95 -4.07
CA GLY A 124 -12.50 -3.89 -5.18
C GLY A 124 -12.68 -2.64 -6.05
N GLY A 125 -11.60 -1.88 -6.21
CA GLY A 125 -11.55 -0.62 -6.95
C GLY A 125 -12.00 0.61 -6.16
N ARG A 126 -12.49 0.45 -4.93
CA ARG A 126 -13.03 1.52 -4.08
C ARG A 126 -12.53 1.40 -2.62
N PRO A 127 -11.25 1.74 -2.36
CA PRO A 127 -10.73 1.77 -0.99
C PRO A 127 -11.54 2.73 -0.12
N PRO A 128 -11.99 2.32 1.08
CA PRO A 128 -12.85 3.14 1.93
C PRO A 128 -12.19 4.41 2.49
N ASP A 129 -10.87 4.42 2.69
CA ASP A 129 -10.16 5.53 3.34
C ASP A 129 -9.18 6.25 2.38
N LEU A 130 -9.59 6.41 1.12
CA LEU A 130 -8.79 7.07 0.08
C LEU A 130 -8.72 8.59 0.32
N LEU A 131 -7.51 9.14 0.32
CA LEU A 131 -7.20 10.56 0.54
C LEU A 131 -7.19 11.36 -0.77
N ASN A 132 -6.97 10.69 -1.91
CA ASN A 132 -7.03 11.27 -3.26
C ASN A 132 -8.16 10.65 -4.10
N PRO A 133 -9.43 11.01 -3.83
CA PRO A 133 -10.60 10.42 -4.47
C PRO A 133 -10.67 10.60 -5.99
N GLU A 134 -9.94 11.56 -6.55
CA GLU A 134 -9.77 11.76 -8.00
C GLU A 134 -9.13 10.58 -8.72
N LEU A 135 -8.48 9.65 -7.99
CA LEU A 135 -7.95 8.40 -8.55
C LEU A 135 -8.95 7.23 -8.51
N LEU A 136 -10.19 7.46 -8.07
CA LEU A 136 -11.27 6.50 -8.20
C LEU A 136 -11.68 6.37 -9.66
N CYS A 137 -11.91 5.13 -10.08
CA CYS A 137 -12.43 4.86 -11.41
C CYS A 137 -13.94 5.09 -11.44
N ASP A 138 -14.40 5.97 -12.33
CA ASP A 138 -15.84 6.23 -12.54
C ASP A 138 -16.57 5.09 -13.28
N CYS A 139 -15.85 4.09 -13.81
CA CYS A 139 -16.40 3.08 -14.72
C CYS A 139 -17.32 2.03 -14.07
N CYS A 140 -17.44 1.98 -12.73
CA CYS A 140 -18.19 0.94 -12.02
C CYS A 140 -19.37 1.46 -11.17
N SER A 141 -19.91 2.64 -11.49
CA SER A 141 -21.15 3.14 -10.87
C SER A 141 -22.37 2.62 -11.63
N PHE A 142 -22.74 1.35 -11.41
CA PHE A 142 -24.00 0.77 -11.88
C PHE A 142 -24.79 0.20 -10.70
#